data_AF-A0A8J7M7R6-F1
#
_entry.id   AF-A0A8J7M7R6-F1
#
_cell.length_a   1.000
_cell.length_b   1.000
_cell.length_c   1.000
_cell.angle_alpha   90.00
_cell.angle_beta   90.00
_cell.angle_gamma   90.00
#
_symmetry.space_group_name_H-M   'P 1'
#
loop_
_entity.id
_entity.type
_entity.pdbx_description
1 polymer ?
#
loop_
_entity_poly.entity_id
_entity_poly.type
_entity_poly.pdbx_seq_one_letter_code
_entity_poly.pdbx_strand_id
1 'polypeptide(L)' 'MLGWAITFLVIALIAGVLGFGGIAAVSANIAQVLFVVFILLFAVTLIANASRGRRPPR' A
#
# COMPACT_ATOMS: atom_id res chain seq x y z
N MET A 1 22.00 -19.18 13.44
CA MET A 1 21.08 -18.49 12.50
C MET A 1 19.68 -19.11 12.52
N LEU A 2 19.55 -20.44 12.34
CA LEU A 2 18.26 -21.14 12.37
C LEU A 2 17.46 -20.95 13.69
N GLY A 3 18.15 -20.95 14.84
CA GLY A 3 17.51 -20.69 16.14
C GLY A 3 16.87 -19.29 16.24
N TRP A 4 17.55 -18.25 15.75
CA TRP A 4 17.00 -16.89 15.71
C TRP A 4 15.78 -16.79 14.79
N ALA A 5 15.82 -17.43 13.61
CA ALA A 5 14.69 -17.45 12.69
C ALA A 5 13.44 -18.12 13.30
N ILE A 6 13.62 -19.23 14.03
CA ILE A 6 12.53 -19.93 14.71
C ILE A 6 11.94 -19.07 15.83
N THR A 7 12.78 -18.38 16.60
CA THR A 7 12.30 -17.45 17.64
C THR A 7 11.48 -16.31 17.05
N PHE A 8 11.93 -15.70 15.95
CA PHE A 8 11.17 -14.67 15.25
C PHE A 8 9.86 -15.19 14.66
N LEU A 9 9.85 -16.42 14.14
CA LEU A 9 8.63 -17.07 13.65
C LEU A 9 7.58 -17.22 14.75
N VAL A 10 7.99 -17.69 15.93
CA VAL A 10 7.09 -17.85 17.08
C VAL A 10 6.55 -16.50 17.56
N ILE A 11 7.41 -15.48 17.64
CA ILE A 11 7.00 -14.12 18.02
C ILE A 11 5.98 -13.56 17.01
N ALA A 12 6.22 -13.73 15.71
CA ALA A 12 5.30 -13.26 14.67
C ALA A 12 3.94 -13.97 14.73
N LEU A 13 3.93 -15.28 15.01
CA LEU A 13 2.69 -16.05 15.16
C LEU A 13 1.87 -15.58 16.37
N ILE A 14 2.54 -15.42 17.52
CA ILE A 14 1.93 -14.93 18.76
C ILE A 14 1.39 -13.52 18.56
N ALA A 15 2.17 -12.64 17.95
CA ALA A 15 1.74 -11.28 17.63
C ALA A 15 0.51 -11.27 16.69
N GLY A 16 0.52 -12.14 15.66
CA GLY A 16 -0.59 -12.37 14.75
C GLY A 16 -1.89 -12.73 15.46
N VAL A 17 -1.83 -13.68 16.39
CA VAL A 17 -3.00 -14.16 17.16
C VAL A 17 -3.44 -13.18 18.24
N LEU A 18 -2.50 -12.51 18.92
CA LEU A 18 -2.79 -11.66 20.08
C LEU A 18 -3.38 -10.28 19.75
N GLY A 19 -3.30 -9.80 18.51
CA GLY A 19 -3.89 -8.48 18.22
C GLY A 19 -3.44 -7.74 16.97
N PHE A 20 -2.57 -8.31 16.14
CA PHE A 20 -2.22 -7.67 14.86
C PHE A 20 -3.42 -7.48 13.92
N GLY A 21 -4.54 -8.19 14.15
CA GLY A 21 -5.79 -7.99 13.42
C GLY A 21 -6.37 -6.58 13.54
N GLY A 22 -6.24 -5.91 14.69
CA GLY A 22 -6.73 -4.55 14.89
C GLY A 22 -5.94 -3.50 14.09
N ILE A 23 -4.61 -3.66 14.06
CA ILE A 23 -3.71 -2.80 13.29
C ILE A 23 -3.90 -3.06 11.79
N ALA A 24 -4.11 -4.31 11.40
CA ALA A 24 -4.43 -4.68 10.02
C ALA A 24 -5.72 -4.01 9.53
N ALA A 25 -6.76 -3.95 10.36
CA ALA A 25 -8.03 -3.29 10.02
C ALA A 25 -7.87 -1.78 9.80
N VAL A 26 -7.15 -1.09 10.69
CA VAL A 26 -6.88 0.36 10.56
C VAL A 26 -6.00 0.63 9.33
N SER A 27 -4.99 -0.21 9.11
CA SER A 27 -4.08 -0.11 7.96
C SER A 27 -4.82 -0.35 6.64
N ALA A 28 -5.75 -1.30 6.60
CA ALA A 28 -6.59 -1.58 5.43
C ALA A 28 -7.47 -0.38 5.07
N ASN A 29 -8.04 0.31 6.07
CA ASN A 29 -8.84 1.51 5.85
C ASN A 29 -7.99 2.65 5.26
N ILE A 30 -6.80 2.91 5.83
CA ILE A 30 -5.88 3.93 5.33
C ILE A 30 -5.42 3.60 3.89
N ALA A 31 -5.09 2.35 3.62
CA ALA A 31 -4.70 1.89 2.29
C ALA A 31 -5.81 2.09 1.26
N GLN A 32 -7.06 1.83 1.63
CA GLN A 32 -8.22 2.06 0.76
C GLN A 32 -8.38 3.54 0.40
N VAL A 33 -8.23 4.45 1.36
CA VAL A 33 -8.29 5.89 1.11
C VAL A 33 -7.18 6.32 0.16
N LEU A 34 -5.94 5.89 0.41
CA LEU A 34 -4.79 6.20 -0.45
C LEU A 34 -4.96 5.64 -1.87
N PHE A 35 -5.51 4.44 -2.01
CA PHE A 35 -5.78 3.82 -3.30
C PHE A 35 -6.78 4.66 -4.13
N VAL A 36 -7.88 5.09 -3.51
CA VAL A 36 -8.87 5.95 -4.18
C VAL A 36 -8.27 7.29 -4.57
N VAL A 37 -7.51 7.94 -3.69
CA VAL A 37 -6.81 9.21 -3.99
C VAL A 37 -5.84 9.02 -5.15
N PHE A 38 -5.07 7.94 -5.15
CA PHE A 38 -4.14 7.61 -6.23
C PHE A 38 -4.87 7.44 -7.57
N ILE A 39 -5.98 6.70 -7.60
CA ILE A 39 -6.82 6.54 -8.81
C ILE A 39 -7.31 7.90 -9.30
N LEU A 40 -7.76 8.78 -8.40
CA LEU A 40 -8.26 10.10 -8.77
C LEU A 40 -7.15 10.96 -9.40
N LEU A 41 -5.98 11.02 -8.76
CA LEU A 41 -4.82 11.75 -9.27
C LEU A 41 -4.28 11.16 -10.57
N PHE A 42 -4.27 9.83 -10.67
CA PHE A 42 -3.88 9.11 -11.88
C PHE A 42 -4.81 9.44 -13.03
N ALA A 43 -6.13 9.41 -12.81
CA ALA A 43 -7.12 9.77 -13.83
C ALA A 43 -6.96 11.23 -14.28
N VAL A 44 -6.80 12.17 -13.35
CA VAL A 44 -6.53 13.59 -13.68
C VAL A 44 -5.26 13.73 -14.51
N THR A 45 -4.17 13.07 -14.11
CA THR A 45 -2.89 13.12 -14.82
C THR A 45 -3.00 12.47 -16.20
N LEU A 46 -3.72 11.36 -16.32
CA LEU A 46 -3.98 10.67 -17.58
C LEU A 46 -4.75 11.57 -18.55
N ILE A 47 -5.82 12.22 -18.07
CA ILE A 47 -6.63 13.14 -18.88
C ILE A 47 -5.84 14.40 -19.24
N ALA A 48 -5.07 14.96 -18.30
CA ALA A 48 -4.21 16.12 -18.55
C ALA A 48 -3.11 15.79 -19.58
N ASN A 49 -2.53 14.60 -19.53
CA ASN A 49 -1.51 14.16 -20.48
C ASN A 49 -2.13 13.82 -21.85
N ALA A 50 -3.28 13.15 -21.86
CA ALA A 50 -4.01 12.83 -23.08
C ALA A 50 -4.48 14.09 -23.82
N SER A 51 -4.99 15.09 -23.10
CA SER A 51 -5.41 16.38 -23.67
C SER A 51 -4.25 17.28 -24.11
N ARG A 52 -3.08 17.15 -23.47
CA ARG A 52 -1.86 17.89 -23.87
C ARG A 52 -1.20 17.37 -25.14
N GLY A 53 -1.69 16.27 -25.72
CA GLY A 53 -1.39 15.82 -27.08
C GLY A 53 0.04 16.07 -27.50
N ARG A 54 0.99 15.25 -26.99
CA ARG A 54 2.38 15.11 -27.47
C ARG A 54 2.88 16.34 -28.25
N ARG A 55 3.16 17.48 -27.60
CA ARG A 55 3.90 18.54 -28.29
C ARG A 55 5.33 18.05 -28.45
N PRO A 56 5.78 17.71 -29.69
CA PRO A 56 7.15 17.30 -29.89
C PRO A 56 8.06 18.50 -29.57
N PRO A 57 9.03 18.36 -28.67
CA PRO A 57 10.05 19.37 -28.48
C PRO A 57 10.90 19.40 -29.75
N ARG A 58 11.00 20.58 -30.38
CA ARG A 58 11.97 20.86 -31.44
C ARG A 58 13.34 21.09 -30.83
#